data_AF-A0A7H0M6F1-F1
#
_entry.id   AF-A0A7H0M6F1-F1
#
_cell.length_a   1.000
_cell.length_b   1.000
_cell.length_c   1.000
_cell.angle_alpha   90.00
_cell.angle_beta   90.00
_cell.angle_gamma   90.00
#
_symmetry.space_group_name_H-M   'P 1'
#
loop_
_entity.id
_entity.type
_entity.pdbx_description
1 polymer ?
#
loop_
_entity_poly.entity_id
_entity_poly.type
_entity_poly.pdbx_seq_one_letter_code
_entity_poly.pdbx_strand_id
1 'polypeptide(L)'
;VWCAAGKKTFTAEEVAYQVRSAQLDQLVSHRELLLPQLSASGVAARDIKKICGFKGRFGPIQASMLPQFLKTGKSDETMRTITFSLQERLVLIPLEICMLWKQLLIAFALIFIVSGISPDFFSFAAALDRGTMIMLATLAAIVSGAALTPLLLPWIPFRQFYLKGTLTGALVALLFLFAGEPAVNGIEKLAIFLWITGCSAFLAMNFTGSTPFTSLSGVEKEMRRGLPLQIGATILALLFWVAGSLI
;
A
#
# COMPACT_ATOMS: atom_id res chain seq x y z
N VAL A 1 -13.71 5.89 2.52
CA VAL A 1 -14.08 6.61 3.76
C VAL A 1 -12.87 6.92 4.62
N TRP A 2 -12.20 5.92 5.22
CA TRP A 2 -11.07 6.14 6.14
C TRP A 2 -9.97 7.05 5.57
N CYS A 3 -9.52 6.77 4.35
CA CYS A 3 -8.49 7.59 3.70
C CYS A 3 -8.92 9.05 3.50
N ALA A 4 -10.21 9.29 3.19
CA ALA A 4 -10.74 10.65 3.00
C ALA A 4 -10.83 11.39 4.35
N ALA A 5 -11.24 10.69 5.41
CA ALA A 5 -11.25 11.25 6.76
C ALA A 5 -9.83 11.60 7.23
N GLY A 6 -8.86 10.70 7.02
CA GLY A 6 -7.45 10.95 7.34
C GLY A 6 -6.82 12.08 6.52
N LYS A 7 -7.21 12.24 5.25
CA LYS A 7 -6.77 13.34 4.36
C LYS A 7 -7.55 14.65 4.57
N LYS A 8 -8.47 14.70 5.54
CA LYS A 8 -9.35 15.86 5.80
C LYS A 8 -10.21 16.28 4.61
N THR A 9 -10.52 15.34 3.71
CA THR A 9 -11.49 15.55 2.62
C THR A 9 -12.88 14.99 2.95
N PHE A 10 -13.01 14.30 4.08
CA PHE A 10 -14.30 13.91 4.66
C PHE A 10 -14.34 14.49 6.08
N THR A 11 -14.92 15.68 6.23
CA THR A 11 -15.00 16.43 7.49
C THR A 11 -16.44 16.74 7.90
N ALA A 12 -16.64 17.30 9.09
CA ALA A 12 -17.97 17.72 9.55
C ALA A 12 -18.56 18.84 8.66
N GLU A 13 -17.71 19.73 8.16
CA GLU A 13 -18.07 20.81 7.23
C GLU A 13 -18.50 20.24 5.88
N GLU A 14 -17.75 19.28 5.34
CA GLU A 14 -18.11 18.63 4.07
C GLU A 14 -19.45 17.89 4.20
N VAL A 15 -19.65 17.14 5.30
CA VAL A 15 -20.93 16.49 5.57
C VAL A 15 -22.07 17.52 5.65
N ALA A 16 -21.88 18.60 6.39
CA ALA A 16 -22.88 19.65 6.53
C ALA A 16 -23.19 20.37 5.21
N TYR A 17 -22.17 20.56 4.36
CA TYR A 17 -22.32 21.09 3.02
C TYR A 17 -23.21 20.18 2.16
N GLN A 18 -22.91 18.87 2.14
CA GLN A 18 -23.71 17.89 1.40
C GLN A 18 -25.16 17.80 1.90
N VAL A 19 -25.38 17.88 3.22
CA VAL A 19 -26.72 17.90 3.83
C VAL A 19 -27.55 19.08 3.35
N ARG A 20 -26.96 20.28 3.29
CA ARG A 20 -27.64 21.50 2.80
C ARG A 20 -27.84 21.45 1.29
N SER A 21 -26.83 20.99 0.56
CA SER A 21 -26.90 20.90 -0.90
C SER A 21 -27.97 19.90 -1.35
N ALA A 22 -28.16 18.81 -0.62
CA ALA A 22 -29.21 17.83 -0.86
C ALA A 22 -30.58 18.20 -0.24
N GLN A 23 -30.67 19.36 0.44
CA GLN A 23 -31.90 19.84 1.09
C GLN A 23 -32.57 18.77 1.97
N LEU A 24 -31.76 18.00 2.72
CA LEU A 24 -32.28 16.87 3.50
C LEU A 24 -33.30 17.30 4.55
N ASP A 25 -33.23 18.56 4.98
CA ASP A 25 -34.18 19.18 5.89
C ASP A 25 -35.60 19.28 5.37
N GLN A 26 -35.77 19.20 4.04
CA GLN A 26 -37.06 19.22 3.35
C GLN A 26 -37.54 17.79 3.00
N LEU A 27 -36.64 16.81 2.99
CA LEU A 27 -36.93 15.43 2.58
C LEU A 27 -37.31 14.51 3.75
N VAL A 28 -36.80 14.78 4.95
CA VAL A 28 -37.06 13.93 6.14
C VAL A 28 -37.55 14.76 7.32
N SER A 29 -38.46 14.17 8.11
CA SER A 29 -39.02 14.81 9.31
C SER A 29 -38.08 14.74 10.52
N HIS A 30 -37.13 13.80 10.53
CA HIS A 30 -36.14 13.65 11.60
C HIS A 30 -34.84 14.42 11.30
N ARG A 31 -33.99 14.57 12.32
CA ARG A 31 -32.70 15.29 12.23
C ARG A 31 -31.55 14.39 12.63
N GLU A 32 -31.46 13.22 12.02
CA GLU A 32 -30.41 12.23 12.30
C GLU A 32 -29.67 11.83 11.03
N LEU A 33 -28.35 11.75 11.12
CA LEU A 33 -27.47 11.29 10.04
C LEU A 33 -26.69 10.07 10.51
N LEU A 34 -26.72 9.01 9.72
CA LEU A 34 -25.86 7.85 9.91
C LEU A 34 -24.54 8.07 9.17
N LEU A 35 -23.46 8.09 9.95
CA LEU A 35 -22.11 8.28 9.46
C LEU A 35 -21.39 6.94 9.39
N PRO A 36 -20.57 6.69 8.36
CA PRO A 36 -19.66 5.55 8.35
C PRO A 36 -18.73 5.60 9.58
N GLN A 37 -18.60 4.49 10.31
CA GLN A 37 -17.81 4.51 11.55
C GLN A 37 -16.34 4.91 11.34
N LEU A 38 -15.78 4.48 10.20
CA LEU A 38 -14.41 4.79 9.79
C LEU A 38 -14.19 6.26 9.38
N SER A 39 -15.21 7.12 9.41
CA SER A 39 -15.03 8.57 9.22
C SER A 39 -14.72 9.31 10.53
N ALA A 40 -14.74 8.63 11.68
CA ALA A 40 -14.57 9.26 12.99
C ALA A 40 -13.23 9.99 13.19
N SER A 41 -12.19 9.63 12.43
CA SER A 41 -10.89 10.32 12.44
C SER A 41 -10.91 11.71 11.80
N GLY A 42 -11.89 12.00 10.92
CA GLY A 42 -12.03 13.27 10.22
C GLY A 42 -13.33 14.02 10.55
N VAL A 43 -14.32 13.33 11.11
CA VAL A 43 -15.66 13.88 11.36
C VAL A 43 -15.98 13.91 12.85
N ALA A 44 -15.95 15.10 13.44
CA ALA A 44 -16.46 15.32 14.78
C ALA A 44 -18.00 15.39 14.75
N ALA A 45 -18.68 14.30 15.14
CA ALA A 45 -20.15 14.21 15.08
C ALA A 45 -20.88 15.32 15.86
N ARG A 46 -20.25 15.88 16.90
CA ARG A 46 -20.78 17.00 17.68
C ARG A 46 -20.86 18.30 16.87
N ASP A 47 -19.95 18.49 15.92
CA ASP A 47 -19.87 19.72 15.14
C ASP A 47 -20.90 19.74 14.01
N ILE A 48 -21.28 18.57 13.46
CA ILE A 48 -22.37 18.46 12.49
C ILE A 48 -23.65 19.12 13.00
N LYS A 49 -24.03 18.86 14.26
CA LYS A 49 -25.24 19.44 14.86
C LYS A 49 -25.14 20.96 14.96
N LYS A 50 -23.97 21.50 15.30
CA LYS A 50 -23.75 22.95 15.36
C LYS A 50 -23.84 23.59 13.97
N ILE A 51 -23.32 22.92 12.95
CA ILE A 51 -23.22 23.48 11.59
C ILE A 51 -24.56 23.38 10.85
N CYS A 52 -25.24 22.23 10.88
CA CYS A 52 -26.44 21.99 10.05
C CYS A 52 -27.68 21.51 10.81
N GLY A 53 -27.64 21.45 12.14
CA GLY A 53 -28.78 21.04 12.97
C GLY A 53 -29.04 19.53 13.02
N PHE A 54 -28.40 18.73 12.14
CA PHE A 54 -28.51 17.27 12.16
C PHE A 54 -27.59 16.64 13.21
N LYS A 55 -28.11 15.63 13.91
CA LYS A 55 -27.34 14.82 14.85
C LYS A 55 -26.63 13.69 14.10
N GLY A 56 -25.30 13.76 14.04
CA GLY A 56 -24.47 12.67 13.51
C GLY A 56 -24.41 11.49 14.47
N ARG A 57 -24.59 10.28 13.95
CA ARG A 57 -24.45 9.02 14.68
C ARG A 57 -23.64 8.04 13.84
N PHE A 58 -22.61 7.44 14.43
CA PHE A 58 -21.84 6.41 13.74
C PHE A 58 -22.63 5.09 13.64
N GLY A 59 -22.74 4.59 12.42
CA GLY A 59 -23.27 3.26 12.10
C GLY A 59 -22.20 2.17 12.25
N PRO A 60 -22.42 0.98 11.66
CA PRO A 60 -21.43 -0.10 11.64
C PRO A 60 -20.23 0.23 10.74
N ILE A 61 -19.12 -0.49 10.93
CA ILE A 61 -17.98 -0.47 10.01
C ILE A 61 -18.38 -1.00 8.63
N GLN A 62 -19.07 -2.14 8.59
CA GLN A 62 -19.49 -2.78 7.35
C GLN A 62 -20.92 -2.37 6.97
N ALA A 63 -21.10 -1.90 5.74
CA ALA A 63 -22.41 -1.49 5.22
C ALA A 63 -23.42 -2.66 5.19
N SER A 64 -22.94 -3.90 5.05
CA SER A 64 -23.77 -5.11 5.11
C SER A 64 -24.52 -5.29 6.43
N MET A 65 -24.01 -4.70 7.53
CA MET A 65 -24.63 -4.76 8.86
C MET A 65 -25.68 -3.67 9.09
N LEU A 66 -25.89 -2.75 8.13
CA LEU A 66 -26.88 -1.67 8.24
C LEU A 66 -28.30 -2.18 8.53
N PRO A 67 -28.83 -3.24 7.89
CA PRO A 67 -30.18 -3.72 8.17
C PRO A 67 -30.36 -4.15 9.63
N GLN A 68 -29.37 -4.82 10.22
CA GLN A 68 -29.41 -5.21 11.63
C GLN A 68 -29.29 -4.00 12.55
N PHE A 69 -28.37 -3.08 12.25
CA PHE A 69 -28.19 -1.84 13.00
C PHE A 69 -29.47 -0.99 13.05
N LEU A 70 -30.21 -0.90 11.93
CA LEU A 70 -31.46 -0.16 11.86
C LEU A 70 -32.58 -0.82 12.67
N LYS A 71 -32.62 -2.17 12.75
CA LYS A 71 -33.59 -2.90 13.57
C LYS A 71 -33.35 -2.74 15.06
N THR A 72 -32.10 -2.85 15.50
CA THR A 72 -31.75 -2.78 16.93
C THR A 72 -31.59 -1.35 17.42
N GLY A 73 -31.34 -0.42 16.49
CA GLY A 73 -31.03 0.97 16.79
C GLY A 73 -29.78 1.13 17.65
N LYS A 74 -28.89 0.13 17.72
CA LYS A 74 -27.65 0.12 18.52
C LYS A 74 -26.55 -0.64 17.76
N SER A 75 -25.33 -0.11 17.82
CA SER A 75 -24.14 -0.79 17.32
C SER A 75 -23.49 -1.54 18.48
N ASP A 76 -23.36 -2.86 18.31
CA ASP A 76 -22.65 -3.75 19.23
C ASP A 76 -21.16 -3.81 18.91
N GLU A 77 -20.38 -4.57 19.69
CA GLU A 77 -18.93 -4.69 19.49
C GLU A 77 -18.56 -5.32 18.14
N THR A 78 -19.39 -6.22 17.61
CA THR A 78 -19.13 -6.87 16.32
C THR A 78 -19.19 -5.86 15.16
N MET A 79 -20.16 -4.95 15.22
CA MET A 79 -20.32 -3.86 14.25
C MET A 79 -19.20 -2.82 14.31
N ARG A 80 -18.45 -2.77 15.42
CA ARG A 80 -17.37 -1.81 15.69
C ARG A 80 -15.97 -2.39 15.53
N THR A 81 -15.86 -3.68 15.22
CA THR A 81 -14.59 -4.39 15.16
C THR A 81 -14.29 -4.82 13.73
N ILE A 82 -13.07 -4.53 13.27
CA ILE A 82 -12.53 -5.13 12.04
C ILE A 82 -11.67 -6.33 12.43
N THR A 83 -11.91 -7.49 11.83
CA THR A 83 -11.18 -8.72 12.20
C THR A 83 -9.78 -8.79 11.59
N PHE A 84 -9.57 -7.99 10.54
CA PHE A 84 -8.39 -8.00 9.69
C PHE A 84 -8.00 -9.43 9.25
N SER A 85 -9.00 -10.20 8.84
CA SER A 85 -8.87 -11.59 8.38
C SER A 85 -8.10 -11.71 7.06
N LEU A 86 -7.71 -12.92 6.66
CA LEU A 86 -6.99 -13.14 5.39
C LEU A 86 -7.78 -12.59 4.19
N GLN A 87 -9.10 -12.79 4.17
CA GLN A 87 -9.97 -12.27 3.11
C GLN A 87 -9.97 -10.74 3.08
N GLU A 88 -10.07 -10.09 4.25
CA GLU A 88 -10.05 -8.62 4.36
C GLU A 88 -8.71 -8.03 3.89
N ARG A 89 -7.59 -8.73 4.12
CA ARG A 89 -6.27 -8.33 3.61
C ARG A 89 -6.13 -8.53 2.12
N LEU A 90 -6.68 -9.62 1.59
CA LEU A 90 -6.60 -9.96 0.17
C LEU A 90 -7.27 -8.88 -0.69
N VAL A 91 -8.39 -8.31 -0.22
CA VAL A 91 -9.12 -7.22 -0.90
C VAL A 91 -8.27 -5.95 -1.06
N LEU A 92 -7.23 -5.74 -0.23
CA LEU A 92 -6.35 -4.58 -0.32
C LEU A 92 -5.31 -4.71 -1.45
N ILE A 93 -4.95 -5.94 -1.85
CA ILE A 93 -3.84 -6.20 -2.79
C ILE A 93 -4.13 -5.64 -4.20
N PRO A 94 -5.30 -5.87 -4.83
CA PRO A 94 -5.56 -5.38 -6.18
C PRO A 94 -5.47 -3.86 -6.28
N LEU A 95 -5.98 -3.14 -5.27
CA LEU A 95 -5.96 -1.68 -5.25
C LEU A 95 -4.53 -1.15 -5.28
N GLU A 96 -3.64 -1.71 -4.46
CA GLU A 96 -2.23 -1.30 -4.41
C GLU A 96 -1.53 -1.55 -5.75
N ILE A 97 -1.74 -2.70 -6.37
CA ILE A 97 -1.15 -3.02 -7.69
C ILE A 97 -1.70 -2.07 -8.77
N CYS A 98 -3.02 -1.81 -8.76
CA CYS A 98 -3.66 -0.86 -9.66
C CYS A 98 -3.22 0.58 -9.42
N MET A 99 -2.59 0.92 -8.29
CA MET A 99 -2.03 2.25 -8.07
C MET A 99 -0.57 2.38 -8.53
N LEU A 100 0.08 1.27 -8.90
CA LEU A 100 1.49 1.21 -9.32
C LEU A 100 1.70 1.29 -10.83
N TRP A 101 0.66 1.12 -11.66
CA TRP A 101 0.85 0.94 -13.11
C TRP A 101 1.62 2.08 -13.79
N LYS A 102 1.39 3.34 -13.41
CA LYS A 102 2.12 4.49 -13.97
C LYS A 102 3.60 4.44 -13.62
N GLN A 103 3.89 4.12 -12.36
CA GLN A 103 5.24 4.00 -11.83
C GLN A 103 5.95 2.81 -12.47
N LEU A 104 5.25 1.69 -12.70
CA LEU A 104 5.78 0.52 -13.39
C LEU A 104 6.10 0.80 -14.85
N LEU A 105 5.25 1.54 -15.56
CA LEU A 105 5.55 1.94 -16.94
C LEU A 105 6.82 2.79 -17.04
N ILE A 106 6.98 3.77 -16.14
CA ILE A 106 8.18 4.61 -16.07
C ILE A 106 9.40 3.74 -15.69
N ALA A 107 9.25 2.88 -14.68
CA ALA A 107 10.32 2.00 -14.24
C ALA A 107 10.77 1.05 -15.37
N PHE A 108 9.84 0.44 -16.10
CA PHE A 108 10.17 -0.45 -17.22
C PHE A 108 10.90 0.27 -18.34
N ALA A 109 10.50 1.50 -18.69
CA ALA A 109 11.23 2.30 -19.67
C ALA A 109 12.67 2.57 -19.22
N LEU A 110 12.87 2.95 -17.95
CA LEU A 110 14.21 3.19 -17.38
C LEU A 110 15.05 1.91 -17.30
N ILE A 111 14.45 0.81 -16.84
CA ILE A 111 15.10 -0.51 -16.76
C ILE A 111 15.55 -0.97 -18.14
N PHE A 112 14.73 -0.79 -19.17
CA PHE A 112 15.08 -1.14 -20.54
C PHE A 112 16.29 -0.34 -21.03
N ILE A 113 16.29 0.97 -20.80
CA ILE A 113 17.42 1.85 -21.17
C ILE A 113 18.70 1.43 -20.44
N VAL A 114 18.62 1.22 -19.11
CA VAL A 114 19.78 0.85 -18.29
C VAL A 114 20.30 -0.55 -18.65
N SER A 115 19.41 -1.49 -18.96
CA SER A 115 19.78 -2.87 -19.31
C SER A 115 20.44 -2.98 -20.67
N GLY A 116 20.14 -2.04 -21.58
CA GLY A 116 20.79 -1.94 -22.88
C GLY A 116 22.21 -1.38 -22.83
N ILE A 117 22.65 -0.82 -21.70
CA ILE A 117 24.02 -0.32 -21.55
C ILE A 117 24.99 -1.51 -21.59
N SER A 118 25.79 -1.54 -22.66
CA SER A 118 26.81 -2.55 -22.95
C SER A 118 28.14 -1.88 -23.29
N PRO A 119 29.26 -2.62 -23.32
CA PRO A 119 30.56 -2.07 -23.73
C PRO A 119 30.52 -1.35 -25.08
N ASP A 120 29.68 -1.82 -26.01
CA ASP A 120 29.42 -1.19 -27.32
C ASP A 120 28.40 -0.04 -27.27
N PHE A 121 28.36 0.73 -26.17
CA PHE A 121 27.36 1.78 -25.84
C PHE A 121 25.94 1.27 -25.59
N PHE A 122 25.26 0.72 -26.60
CA PHE A 122 23.88 0.23 -26.44
C PHE A 122 23.59 -0.98 -27.32
N SER A 123 23.09 -2.06 -26.71
CA SER A 123 22.64 -3.26 -27.41
C SER A 123 21.17 -3.53 -27.16
N PHE A 124 20.39 -3.59 -28.23
CA PHE A 124 18.96 -3.92 -28.15
C PHE A 124 18.72 -5.36 -27.67
N ALA A 125 19.59 -6.30 -28.08
CA ALA A 125 19.52 -7.68 -27.62
C ALA A 125 19.80 -7.79 -26.11
N ALA A 126 20.81 -7.05 -25.62
CA ALA A 126 21.08 -6.98 -24.18
C ALA A 126 19.93 -6.29 -23.43
N ALA A 127 19.36 -5.22 -23.99
CA ALA A 127 18.21 -4.53 -23.41
C ALA A 127 17.01 -5.46 -23.24
N LEU A 128 16.75 -6.34 -24.21
CA LEU A 128 15.68 -7.34 -24.11
C LEU A 128 16.01 -8.43 -23.09
N ASP A 129 17.17 -9.08 -23.20
CA ASP A 129 17.50 -10.20 -22.32
C ASP A 129 17.64 -9.75 -20.85
N ARG A 130 18.53 -8.79 -20.58
CA ARG A 130 18.77 -8.24 -19.24
C ARG A 130 17.55 -7.48 -18.72
N GLY A 131 16.85 -6.76 -19.61
CA GLY A 131 15.62 -6.06 -19.24
C GLY A 131 14.52 -7.01 -18.79
N THR A 132 14.37 -8.17 -19.44
CA THR A 132 13.39 -9.18 -19.01
C THR A 132 13.72 -9.74 -17.62
N MET A 133 15.01 -9.96 -17.31
CA MET A 133 15.44 -10.41 -15.99
C MET A 133 15.08 -9.41 -14.88
N ILE A 134 15.38 -8.12 -15.04
CA ILE A 134 14.96 -7.11 -14.04
C ILE A 134 13.44 -6.96 -14.02
N MET A 135 12.76 -7.07 -15.15
CA MET A 135 11.30 -7.03 -15.18
C MET A 135 10.71 -8.15 -14.32
N LEU A 136 11.20 -9.38 -14.47
CA LEU A 136 10.81 -10.52 -13.65
C LEU A 136 11.18 -10.31 -12.16
N ALA A 137 12.37 -9.77 -11.87
CA ALA A 137 12.75 -9.40 -10.51
C ALA A 137 11.81 -8.34 -9.92
N THR A 138 11.38 -7.36 -10.71
CA THR A 138 10.43 -6.31 -10.29
C THR A 138 9.06 -6.93 -10.00
N LEU A 139 8.59 -7.86 -10.83
CA LEU A 139 7.36 -8.61 -10.57
C LEU A 139 7.48 -9.44 -9.27
N ALA A 140 8.62 -10.10 -9.03
CA ALA A 140 8.89 -10.82 -7.80
C ALA A 140 8.84 -9.89 -6.57
N ALA A 141 9.39 -8.68 -6.68
CA ALA A 141 9.33 -7.67 -5.63
C ALA A 141 7.91 -7.17 -5.33
N ILE A 142 7.07 -7.04 -6.37
CA ILE A 142 5.65 -6.69 -6.22
C ILE A 142 4.91 -7.83 -5.52
N VAL A 143 5.12 -9.07 -5.96
CA VAL A 143 4.51 -10.24 -5.32
C VAL A 143 4.94 -10.33 -3.85
N SER A 144 6.22 -10.13 -3.53
CA SER A 144 6.71 -10.22 -2.15
C SER A 144 6.19 -9.07 -1.26
N GLY A 145 6.30 -7.82 -1.72
CA GLY A 145 5.98 -6.63 -0.94
C GLY A 145 4.48 -6.32 -0.90
N ALA A 146 3.82 -6.37 -2.06
CA ALA A 146 2.42 -5.95 -2.20
C ALA A 146 1.41 -7.08 -1.96
N ALA A 147 1.79 -8.36 -2.11
CA ALA A 147 0.89 -9.50 -1.92
C ALA A 147 1.28 -10.40 -0.74
N LEU A 148 2.48 -10.98 -0.73
CA LEU A 148 2.88 -11.95 0.29
C LEU A 148 3.02 -11.30 1.68
N THR A 149 3.57 -10.09 1.77
CA THR A 149 3.74 -9.41 3.06
C THR A 149 2.42 -9.17 3.81
N PRO A 150 1.38 -8.57 3.22
CA PRO A 150 0.09 -8.42 3.89
C PRO A 150 -0.62 -9.76 4.14
N LEU A 151 -0.49 -10.75 3.24
CA LEU A 151 -1.09 -12.07 3.47
C LEU A 151 -0.46 -12.77 4.68
N LEU A 152 0.87 -12.72 4.78
CA LEU A 152 1.64 -13.39 5.81
C LEU A 152 1.84 -12.57 7.10
N LEU A 153 1.21 -11.41 7.18
CA LEU A 153 1.44 -10.40 8.21
C LEU A 153 1.49 -10.91 9.68
N PRO A 154 0.65 -11.87 10.12
CA PRO A 154 0.64 -12.36 11.50
C PRO A 154 1.86 -13.22 11.83
N TRP A 155 2.48 -13.82 10.82
CA TRP A 155 3.61 -14.75 10.98
C TRP A 155 4.96 -14.09 10.74
N ILE A 156 4.99 -12.95 10.04
CA ILE A 156 6.25 -12.22 9.83
C ILE A 156 6.62 -11.50 11.13
N PRO A 157 7.85 -11.67 11.65
CA PRO A 157 8.32 -10.92 12.82
C PRO A 157 8.33 -9.40 12.56
N PHE A 158 8.61 -8.61 13.59
CA PHE A 158 8.68 -7.15 13.56
C PHE A 158 7.33 -6.42 13.54
N ARG A 159 7.36 -5.17 14.04
CA ARG A 159 6.22 -4.25 14.01
C ARG A 159 6.21 -3.36 12.76
N GLN A 160 7.41 -3.02 12.26
CA GLN A 160 7.59 -2.13 11.11
C GLN A 160 7.43 -2.91 9.80
N PHE A 161 6.64 -2.38 8.88
CA PHE A 161 6.39 -2.96 7.57
C PHE A 161 7.63 -2.99 6.67
N TYR A 162 8.50 -1.98 6.73
CA TYR A 162 9.72 -2.02 5.90
C TYR A 162 10.58 -3.23 6.26
N LEU A 163 10.71 -3.58 7.55
CA LEU A 163 11.43 -4.79 7.99
C LEU A 163 10.72 -6.07 7.57
N LYS A 164 9.38 -6.10 7.66
CA LYS A 164 8.58 -7.24 7.16
C LYS A 164 8.80 -7.45 5.67
N GLY A 165 8.76 -6.37 4.89
CA GLY A 165 8.97 -6.37 3.44
C GLY A 165 10.41 -6.68 3.03
N THR A 166 11.41 -6.26 3.82
CA THR A 166 12.81 -6.67 3.64
C THR A 166 12.94 -8.18 3.84
N LEU A 167 12.34 -8.75 4.90
CA LEU A 167 12.43 -10.17 5.18
C LEU A 167 11.75 -11.02 4.09
N THR A 168 10.51 -10.70 3.73
CA THR A 168 9.78 -11.39 2.64
C THR A 168 10.48 -11.21 1.29
N GLY A 169 10.96 -9.99 1.01
CA GLY A 169 11.71 -9.66 -0.19
C GLY A 169 13.00 -10.45 -0.30
N ALA A 170 13.79 -10.54 0.77
CA ALA A 170 15.04 -11.30 0.80
C ALA A 170 14.79 -12.80 0.56
N LEU A 171 13.76 -13.37 1.18
CA LEU A 171 13.40 -14.78 0.96
C LEU A 171 12.99 -15.03 -0.49
N VAL A 172 12.14 -14.17 -1.06
CA VAL A 172 11.73 -14.28 -2.47
C VAL A 172 12.90 -14.04 -3.41
N ALA A 173 13.81 -13.13 -3.09
CA ALA A 173 15.01 -12.87 -3.87
C ALA A 173 15.93 -14.09 -3.91
N LEU A 174 16.15 -14.77 -2.77
CA LEU A 174 16.92 -16.00 -2.74
C LEU A 174 16.26 -17.08 -3.62
N LEU A 175 14.96 -17.30 -3.47
CA LEU A 175 14.22 -18.26 -4.29
C LEU A 175 14.30 -17.93 -5.79
N PHE A 176 14.17 -16.65 -6.13
CA PHE A 176 14.31 -16.15 -7.50
C PHE A 176 15.69 -16.46 -8.08
N LEU A 177 16.75 -16.21 -7.31
CA LEU A 177 18.13 -16.47 -7.74
C LEU A 177 18.47 -17.97 -7.80
N PHE A 178 17.86 -18.80 -6.94
CA PHE A 178 18.01 -20.25 -6.99
C PHE A 178 17.26 -20.89 -8.16
N ALA A 179 16.13 -20.32 -8.57
CA ALA A 179 15.33 -20.80 -9.70
C ALA A 179 15.81 -20.26 -11.06
N GLY A 180 16.56 -19.16 -11.06
CA GLY A 180 17.08 -18.51 -12.26
C GLY A 180 18.27 -19.23 -12.90
N GLU A 181 18.56 -18.90 -14.16
CA GLU A 181 19.65 -19.52 -14.90
C GLU A 181 21.05 -19.14 -14.38
N PRO A 182 22.05 -20.03 -14.51
CA PRO A 182 23.41 -19.77 -14.06
C PRO A 182 24.15 -18.68 -14.86
N ALA A 183 23.59 -18.19 -15.95
CA ALA A 183 24.20 -17.20 -16.85
C ALA A 183 24.42 -15.80 -16.24
N VAL A 184 23.81 -15.51 -15.08
CA VAL A 184 23.93 -14.22 -14.39
C VAL A 184 25.19 -14.21 -13.50
N ASN A 185 26.03 -13.19 -13.64
CA ASN A 185 27.26 -13.10 -12.85
C ASN A 185 26.99 -12.74 -11.37
N GLY A 186 27.99 -12.88 -10.50
CA GLY A 186 27.81 -12.66 -9.06
C GLY A 186 27.37 -11.24 -8.68
N ILE A 187 27.80 -10.23 -9.44
CA ILE A 187 27.48 -8.82 -9.21
C ILE A 187 26.02 -8.54 -9.61
N GLU A 188 25.59 -9.07 -10.76
CA GLU A 188 24.19 -9.00 -11.21
C GLU A 188 23.24 -9.75 -10.26
N LYS A 189 23.65 -10.90 -9.71
CA LYS A 189 22.87 -11.60 -8.66
C LYS A 189 22.71 -10.72 -7.41
N LEU A 190 23.76 -10.01 -7.00
CA LEU A 190 23.69 -9.08 -5.88
C LEU A 190 22.78 -7.88 -6.20
N ALA A 191 22.83 -7.37 -7.44
CA ALA A 191 21.95 -6.32 -7.92
C ALA A 191 20.47 -6.74 -7.84
N ILE A 192 20.14 -7.91 -8.38
CA ILE A 192 18.79 -8.49 -8.34
C ILE A 192 18.33 -8.67 -6.89
N PHE A 193 19.19 -9.19 -6.00
CA PHE A 193 18.87 -9.38 -4.60
C PHE A 193 18.50 -8.06 -3.90
N LEU A 194 19.33 -7.03 -4.08
CA LEU A 194 19.12 -5.71 -3.50
C LEU A 194 17.87 -5.03 -4.10
N TRP A 195 17.64 -5.19 -5.40
CA TRP A 195 16.46 -4.68 -6.09
C TRP A 195 15.17 -5.28 -5.53
N ILE A 196 15.06 -6.62 -5.51
CA ILE A 196 13.87 -7.31 -5.00
C ILE A 196 13.63 -6.94 -3.54
N THR A 197 14.67 -6.99 -2.71
CA THR A 197 14.57 -6.70 -1.27
C THR A 197 14.19 -5.25 -1.00
N GLY A 198 14.80 -4.29 -1.69
CA GLY A 198 14.54 -2.86 -1.53
C GLY A 198 13.14 -2.47 -2.00
N CYS A 199 12.74 -2.91 -3.19
CA CYS A 199 11.41 -2.67 -3.72
C CYS A 199 10.33 -3.35 -2.88
N SER A 200 10.53 -4.60 -2.44
CA SER A 200 9.62 -5.30 -1.55
C SER A 200 9.42 -4.57 -0.22
N ALA A 201 10.51 -4.09 0.38
CA ALA A 201 10.47 -3.30 1.61
C ALA A 201 9.68 -2.00 1.44
N PHE A 202 9.86 -1.31 0.31
CA PHE A 202 9.11 -0.09 -0.01
C PHE A 202 7.62 -0.38 -0.22
N LEU A 203 7.28 -1.39 -1.02
CA LEU A 203 5.89 -1.75 -1.31
C LEU A 203 5.12 -2.23 -0.08
N ALA A 204 5.79 -2.97 0.82
CA ALA A 204 5.19 -3.36 2.10
C ALA A 204 4.77 -2.15 2.94
N MET A 205 5.48 -1.02 2.85
CA MET A 205 5.14 0.18 3.62
C MET A 205 3.80 0.82 3.22
N ASN A 206 3.25 0.52 2.04
CA ASN A 206 1.92 1.01 1.67
C ASN A 206 0.82 0.51 2.64
N PHE A 207 1.04 -0.64 3.29
CA PHE A 207 0.10 -1.22 4.24
C PHE A 207 0.21 -0.62 5.66
N THR A 208 1.21 0.22 5.94
CA THR A 208 1.35 0.88 7.25
C THR A 208 0.09 1.68 7.64
N GLY A 209 -0.51 2.39 6.67
CA GLY A 209 -1.72 3.19 6.86
C GLY A 209 -3.05 2.43 6.68
N SER A 210 -2.98 1.19 6.20
CA SER A 210 -4.15 0.33 5.94
C SER A 210 -4.35 -0.72 7.04
N THR A 211 -3.52 -0.70 8.08
CA THR A 211 -3.56 -1.63 9.21
C THR A 211 -3.71 -0.89 10.54
N PRO A 212 -4.28 -1.54 11.58
CA PRO A 212 -4.41 -0.93 12.90
C PRO A 212 -3.09 -0.88 13.70
N PHE A 213 -1.94 -1.22 13.09
CA PHE A 213 -0.66 -1.41 13.80
C PHE A 213 0.09 -0.11 14.10
N THR A 214 -0.14 0.92 13.29
CA THR A 214 0.65 2.16 13.33
C THR A 214 -0.26 3.39 13.42
N SER A 215 0.22 4.42 14.13
CA SER A 215 -0.35 5.76 14.11
C SER A 215 0.33 6.60 13.02
N LEU A 216 -0.22 7.77 12.69
CA LEU A 216 0.43 8.72 11.76
C LEU A 216 1.88 9.03 12.13
N SER A 217 2.17 9.28 13.41
CA SER A 217 3.53 9.50 13.92
C SER A 217 4.40 8.23 13.83
N GLY A 218 3.79 7.05 13.94
CA GLY A 218 4.45 5.77 13.71
C GLY A 218 4.87 5.59 12.26
N VAL A 219 3.98 5.90 11.30
CA VAL A 219 4.26 5.88 9.86
C VAL A 219 5.40 6.85 9.53
N GLU A 220 5.35 8.08 10.05
CA GLU A 220 6.41 9.06 9.82
C GLU A 220 7.78 8.57 10.31
N LYS A 221 7.83 8.00 11.53
CA LYS A 221 9.06 7.43 12.09
C LYS A 221 9.55 6.25 11.26
N GLU A 222 8.63 5.43 10.73
CA GLU A 222 8.96 4.31 9.88
C GLU A 222 9.55 4.77 8.55
N MET A 223 8.92 5.75 7.88
CA MET A 223 9.42 6.33 6.62
C MET A 223 10.80 6.95 6.79
N ARG A 224 11.04 7.71 7.87
CA ARG A 224 12.36 8.32 8.13
C ARG A 224 13.48 7.30 8.28
N ARG A 225 13.17 6.06 8.67
CA ARG A 225 14.17 4.99 8.86
C ARG A 225 14.27 4.06 7.64
N GLY A 226 13.12 3.65 7.10
CA GLY A 226 13.05 2.69 5.99
C GLY A 226 13.45 3.31 4.66
N LEU A 227 12.99 4.54 4.36
CA LEU A 227 13.16 5.14 3.04
C LEU A 227 14.64 5.36 2.66
N PRO A 228 15.53 5.86 3.54
CA PRO A 228 16.96 5.97 3.20
C PRO A 228 17.60 4.63 2.87
N LEU A 229 17.24 3.56 3.58
CA LEU A 229 17.76 2.21 3.35
C LEU A 229 17.26 1.63 2.03
N GLN A 230 15.98 1.83 1.71
CA GLN A 230 15.38 1.40 0.44
C GLN A 230 16.01 2.14 -0.74
N ILE A 231 16.16 3.47 -0.65
CA ILE A 231 16.84 4.26 -1.68
C ILE A 231 18.28 3.80 -1.86
N GLY A 232 19.03 3.60 -0.77
CA GLY A 232 20.40 3.10 -0.81
C GLY A 232 20.49 1.74 -1.49
N ALA A 233 19.59 0.81 -1.14
CA ALA A 233 19.53 -0.51 -1.77
C ALA A 233 19.23 -0.43 -3.27
N THR A 234 18.28 0.41 -3.69
CA THR A 234 17.94 0.62 -5.10
C THR A 234 19.10 1.24 -5.88
N ILE A 235 19.80 2.23 -5.32
CA ILE A 235 20.96 2.85 -5.97
C ILE A 235 22.08 1.82 -6.15
N LEU A 236 22.40 1.06 -5.10
CA LEU A 236 23.42 0.00 -5.17
C LEU A 236 23.03 -1.08 -6.16
N ALA A 237 21.75 -1.47 -6.22
CA ALA A 237 21.25 -2.42 -7.19
C ALA A 237 21.48 -1.94 -8.63
N LEU A 238 21.16 -0.68 -8.93
CA LEU A 238 21.38 -0.10 -10.27
C LEU A 238 22.88 -0.03 -10.62
N LEU A 239 23.72 0.38 -9.67
CA LEU A 239 25.17 0.45 -9.88
C LEU A 239 25.77 -0.93 -10.15
N PHE A 240 25.38 -1.94 -9.37
CA PHE A 240 25.83 -3.31 -9.58
C PHE A 240 25.27 -3.91 -10.88
N TRP A 241 24.05 -3.57 -11.26
CA TRP A 241 23.50 -4.03 -12.54
C TRP A 241 24.29 -3.48 -13.73
N VAL A 242 24.65 -2.20 -13.70
CA VAL A 242 25.48 -1.60 -14.76
C VAL A 242 26.90 -2.14 -14.70
N ALA A 243 27.52 -2.20 -13.51
CA ALA A 243 28.88 -2.73 -13.38
C ALA A 243 28.99 -4.18 -13.85
N GLY A 244 27.97 -5.01 -13.57
CA GLY A 244 27.90 -6.39 -14.01
C GLY A 244 27.76 -6.55 -15.54
N SER A 245 27.36 -5.51 -16.27
CA SER A 245 27.30 -5.56 -17.75
C SER A 245 28.63 -5.28 -18.43
N LEU A 246 29.58 -4.72 -17.67
CA LEU A 246 30.88 -4.27 -18.17
C LEU A 246 32.01 -5.28 -17.87
N ILE A 247 31.69 -6.36 -17.16
CA ILE A 247 32.62 -7.42 -16.72
C ILE A 247 32.24 -8.71 -17.43
#